data_AF-A0A0G4IT79-F1
#
_entry.id   AF-A0A0G4IT79-F1
#
_cell.length_a   1.000
_cell.length_b   1.000
_cell.length_c   1.000
_cell.angle_alpha   90.00
_cell.angle_beta   90.00
_cell.angle_gamma   90.00
#
_symmetry.space_group_name_H-M   'P 1'
#
loop_
_entity.id
_entity.type
_entity.pdbx_description
1 polymer ?
#
loop_
_entity_poly.entity_id
_entity_poly.type
_entity_poly.pdbx_seq_one_letter_code
_entity_poly.pdbx_strand_id
1 'polypeptide(L)'
;MGRWTCGLLQPALALLLLSTAIASGFDEEDLDAFDETYGSSYLSSEAAEYLASTDGDKNQIIAELDQLETDLRQDEIDARAALKDFLAQQQALIAKATASIADLQKQQVAVTNDIATAKAGLQKTQTALADDKHQLQVLQADIDTKNNERKQTDARCATDLQQLADSISGNQASIKAIQTLIAMLDKITFKEALLELIAIRESGMMLHEDAAGEVAEILDAVDEMDDSEDPTKENATKTELLNLLQGLINGLTASMQQHQAQMAQEKAHCAELDQAIGVVLAQFGTNVAALQKRLDQDNVDLRNLQAQLAQLQAKLESTNADLANQNQYIAKIKDGINARQNAYNAQIEALHNNLDALEAARAYVIANFAGTTTANTCVPTKTGCNRCLYDEQCHEGQSCAAVGVCSDASTKAPAATAAPTAAPAPAYATVAPGIDRIQTGQMLLPGQYIINLPNHGTQHYKLVMQPDCNLVEFGKLGGRDYAFWSTNTANRGTDCRFVITNSNMAVVTGAGQTVWSWNGPANAQLPAVLVMQGDGNLVMYTHDGRPVWATETWHYGDGPWMLLKLQNSVTESSL
;
A
#
# COMPACT_ATOMS: atom_id res chain seq x y z
N MET A 1 -25.35 -60.04 33.49
CA MET A 1 -24.63 -60.97 34.41
C MET A 1 -23.19 -60.46 34.48
N GLY A 2 -22.55 -60.14 35.60
CA GLY A 2 -22.96 -60.13 37.00
C GLY A 2 -22.45 -58.86 37.70
N ARG A 3 -22.86 -58.74 38.97
CA ARG A 3 -22.63 -57.61 39.87
C ARG A 3 -21.14 -57.46 40.20
N TRP A 4 -20.59 -56.26 40.00
CA TRP A 4 -19.32 -55.84 40.62
C TRP A 4 -19.66 -54.98 41.84
N THR A 5 -19.17 -55.40 43.00
CA THR A 5 -19.32 -54.75 44.29
C THR A 5 -18.46 -53.49 44.38
N CYS A 6 -19.08 -52.34 44.65
CA CYS A 6 -18.41 -51.10 45.04
C CYS A 6 -17.62 -51.35 46.35
N GLY A 7 -16.30 -51.22 46.30
CA GLY A 7 -15.43 -51.38 47.47
C GLY A 7 -13.93 -51.35 47.18
N LEU A 8 -13.52 -51.41 45.92
CA LEU A 8 -12.10 -51.47 45.52
C LEU A 8 -11.66 -50.29 44.61
N LEU A 9 -12.47 -49.23 44.54
CA LEU A 9 -12.34 -48.18 43.52
C LEU A 9 -11.85 -46.84 44.07
N GLN A 10 -11.37 -46.75 45.32
CA GLN A 10 -10.91 -45.48 45.91
C GLN A 10 -9.38 -45.25 45.95
N PRO A 11 -8.47 -46.24 46.00
CA PRO A 11 -7.03 -45.95 46.00
C PRO A 11 -6.48 -45.67 44.61
N ALA A 12 -6.89 -46.49 43.64
CA ALA A 12 -6.61 -46.25 42.24
C ALA A 12 -7.17 -44.89 41.82
N LEU A 13 -8.35 -44.50 42.33
CA LEU A 13 -8.99 -43.23 41.99
C LEU A 13 -8.32 -42.02 42.66
N ALA A 14 -7.73 -42.12 43.85
CA ALA A 14 -6.99 -41.01 44.46
C ALA A 14 -5.65 -40.74 43.73
N LEU A 15 -4.92 -41.80 43.34
CA LEU A 15 -3.73 -41.66 42.48
C LEU A 15 -4.07 -41.34 41.02
N LEU A 16 -5.20 -41.84 40.49
CA LEU A 16 -5.72 -41.47 39.15
C LEU A 16 -6.32 -40.06 39.12
N LEU A 17 -6.86 -39.53 40.22
CA LEU A 17 -7.36 -38.16 40.27
C LEU A 17 -6.22 -37.14 40.26
N LEU A 18 -5.03 -37.52 40.78
CA LEU A 18 -3.80 -36.75 40.58
C LEU A 18 -3.22 -36.92 39.16
N SER A 19 -3.25 -38.11 38.56
CA SER A 19 -2.76 -38.29 37.17
C SER A 19 -3.70 -37.70 36.11
N THR A 20 -5.02 -37.69 36.33
CA THR A 20 -6.01 -37.10 35.42
C THR A 20 -6.11 -35.58 35.51
N ALA A 21 -5.70 -34.97 36.63
CA ALA A 21 -5.49 -33.53 36.72
C ALA A 21 -4.26 -33.06 35.90
N ILE A 22 -3.26 -33.93 35.72
CA ILE A 22 -2.01 -33.65 35.00
C ILE A 22 -2.12 -34.00 33.50
N ALA A 23 -3.02 -34.92 33.13
CA ALA A 23 -3.24 -35.34 31.73
C ALA A 23 -4.04 -34.35 30.87
N SER A 24 -4.78 -33.40 31.46
CA SER A 24 -5.43 -32.31 30.73
C SER A 24 -4.51 -31.09 30.74
N GLY A 25 -3.74 -30.88 29.69
CA GLY A 25 -2.77 -29.79 29.57
C GLY A 25 -3.36 -28.42 29.97
N PHE A 26 -2.93 -27.92 31.12
CA PHE A 26 -3.20 -26.58 31.65
C PHE A 26 -2.02 -25.64 31.40
N ASP A 27 -2.32 -24.34 31.26
CA ASP A 27 -1.36 -23.24 31.09
C ASP A 27 -0.77 -22.76 32.44
N GLU A 28 0.32 -22.02 32.33
CA GLU A 28 1.34 -21.60 33.33
C GLU A 28 0.85 -20.95 34.64
N GLU A 29 -0.43 -20.57 34.79
CA GLU A 29 -0.96 -19.90 36.01
C GLU A 29 -1.56 -20.85 37.06
N ASP A 30 -1.86 -22.11 36.72
CA ASP A 30 -2.38 -23.10 37.68
C ASP A 30 -1.26 -23.86 38.43
N LEU A 31 0.01 -23.66 38.04
CA LEU A 31 1.18 -24.26 38.68
C LEU A 31 1.60 -23.57 39.99
N ASP A 32 1.21 -22.32 40.20
CA ASP A 32 1.50 -21.58 41.44
C ASP A 32 0.64 -22.06 42.63
N ALA A 33 -0.35 -22.93 42.40
CA ALA A 33 -1.20 -23.49 43.45
C ALA A 33 -0.66 -24.82 44.04
N PHE A 34 0.37 -25.42 43.45
CA PHE A 34 0.98 -26.65 43.96
C PHE A 34 2.32 -26.32 44.62
N ASP A 35 2.24 -25.83 45.86
CA ASP A 35 3.38 -25.59 46.74
C ASP A 35 4.28 -26.85 46.79
N GLU A 36 5.49 -26.71 46.26
CA GLU A 36 6.58 -27.71 46.22
C GLU A 36 6.88 -28.33 47.60
N THR A 37 6.42 -27.71 48.69
CA THR A 37 6.61 -28.18 50.07
C THR A 37 5.60 -29.27 50.48
N TYR A 38 4.42 -29.35 49.85
CA TYR A 38 3.34 -30.23 50.30
C TYR A 38 3.20 -31.54 49.52
N GLY A 39 3.66 -31.63 48.26
CA GLY A 39 3.47 -32.83 47.43
C GLY A 39 4.27 -34.06 47.89
N SER A 40 5.52 -33.87 48.33
CA SER A 40 6.40 -34.98 48.77
C SER A 40 6.02 -35.52 50.16
N SER A 41 5.42 -34.69 51.01
CA SER A 41 4.99 -35.08 52.35
C SER A 41 3.60 -35.75 52.35
N TYR A 42 2.68 -35.33 51.48
CA TYR A 42 1.33 -35.91 51.40
C TYR A 42 1.33 -37.35 50.83
N LEU A 43 2.09 -37.60 49.76
CA LEU A 43 2.16 -38.94 49.15
C LEU A 43 2.85 -39.96 50.06
N SER A 44 3.78 -39.55 50.94
CA SER A 44 4.48 -40.49 51.83
C SER A 44 3.66 -40.89 53.07
N SER A 45 2.75 -40.04 53.56
CA SER A 45 1.90 -40.38 54.71
C SER A 45 0.64 -41.13 54.30
N GLU A 46 -0.05 -40.70 53.24
CA GLU A 46 -1.34 -41.31 52.84
C GLU A 46 -1.16 -42.60 52.04
N ALA A 47 -0.11 -42.73 51.20
CA ALA A 47 0.19 -44.01 50.56
C ALA A 47 0.64 -45.05 51.61
N ALA A 48 1.35 -44.64 52.66
CA ALA A 48 1.74 -45.51 53.77
C ALA A 48 0.54 -45.90 54.66
N GLU A 49 -0.39 -44.97 54.93
CA GLU A 49 -1.65 -45.26 55.64
C GLU A 49 -2.59 -46.16 54.83
N TYR A 50 -2.63 -46.00 53.50
CA TYR A 50 -3.47 -46.82 52.63
C TYR A 50 -2.90 -48.24 52.45
N LEU A 51 -1.58 -48.37 52.25
CA LEU A 51 -0.88 -49.67 52.20
C LEU A 51 -0.98 -50.46 53.51
N ALA A 52 -1.15 -49.78 54.65
CA ALA A 52 -1.43 -50.42 55.93
C ALA A 52 -2.89 -50.91 56.07
N SER A 53 -3.80 -50.47 55.19
CA SER A 53 -5.23 -50.80 55.21
C SER A 53 -5.64 -51.88 54.19
N THR A 54 -4.77 -52.20 53.22
CA THR A 54 -5.05 -53.18 52.17
C THR A 54 -4.81 -54.61 52.66
N ASP A 55 -5.85 -55.44 52.59
CA ASP A 55 -5.83 -56.89 52.91
C ASP A 55 -5.09 -57.74 51.83
N GLY A 56 -4.13 -57.13 51.10
CA GLY A 56 -3.49 -57.68 49.91
C GLY A 56 -2.16 -58.39 50.19
N ASP A 57 -1.88 -59.48 49.47
CA ASP A 57 -0.57 -60.14 49.49
C ASP A 57 0.51 -59.16 49.00
N LYS A 58 1.67 -59.13 49.66
CA LYS A 58 2.85 -58.32 49.31
C LYS A 58 3.17 -58.36 47.81
N ASN A 59 2.99 -59.53 47.20
CA ASN A 59 3.24 -59.74 45.77
C ASN A 59 2.28 -58.94 44.87
N GLN A 60 1.03 -58.74 45.30
CA GLN A 60 0.03 -57.99 44.54
C GLN A 60 0.32 -56.49 44.57
N ILE A 61 0.68 -55.96 45.74
CA ILE A 61 1.07 -54.54 45.90
C ILE A 61 2.32 -54.23 45.06
N ILE A 62 3.33 -55.10 45.07
CA ILE A 62 4.54 -54.93 44.25
C ILE A 62 4.19 -54.94 42.75
N ALA A 63 3.30 -55.83 42.32
CA ALA A 63 2.87 -55.90 40.92
C ALA A 63 2.11 -54.64 40.47
N GLU A 64 1.29 -54.04 41.34
CA GLU A 64 0.61 -52.77 41.05
C GLU A 64 1.61 -51.60 40.96
N LEU A 65 2.63 -51.55 41.82
CA LEU A 65 3.72 -50.56 41.74
C LEU A 65 4.59 -50.74 40.48
N ASP A 66 4.87 -51.99 40.06
CA ASP A 66 5.55 -52.31 38.80
C ASP A 66 4.78 -51.80 37.58
N GLN A 67 3.46 -51.95 37.59
CA GLN A 67 2.61 -51.46 36.51
C GLN A 67 2.61 -49.93 36.47
N LEU A 68 2.47 -49.26 37.61
CA LEU A 68 2.48 -47.79 37.68
C LEU A 68 3.85 -47.20 37.25
N GLU A 69 4.96 -47.85 37.60
CA GLU A 69 6.29 -47.49 37.09
C GLU A 69 6.36 -47.59 35.56
N THR A 70 5.82 -48.67 35.00
CA THR A 70 5.77 -48.88 33.55
C THR A 70 4.96 -47.80 32.86
N ASP A 71 3.80 -47.44 33.43
CA ASP A 71 2.91 -46.40 32.91
C ASP A 71 3.60 -45.02 32.96
N LEU A 72 4.23 -44.65 34.09
CA LEU A 72 4.96 -43.37 34.22
C LEU A 72 6.14 -43.25 33.24
N ARG A 73 6.88 -44.35 33.00
CA ARG A 73 7.96 -44.38 32.00
C ARG A 73 7.41 -44.24 30.57
N GLN A 74 6.23 -44.79 30.30
CA GLN A 74 5.58 -44.63 29.01
C GLN A 74 5.08 -43.19 28.81
N ASP A 75 4.51 -42.56 29.84
CA ASP A 75 4.11 -41.15 29.82
C ASP A 75 5.31 -40.22 29.53
N GLU A 76 6.49 -40.51 30.10
CA GLU A 76 7.72 -39.76 29.78
C GLU A 76 8.12 -39.89 28.30
N ILE A 77 8.06 -41.11 27.74
CA ILE A 77 8.35 -41.38 26.33
C ILE A 77 7.38 -40.60 25.43
N ASP A 78 6.09 -40.64 25.75
CA ASP A 78 5.04 -40.00 24.97
C ASP A 78 5.16 -38.46 25.04
N ALA A 79 5.46 -37.90 26.21
CA ALA A 79 5.73 -36.47 26.37
C ALA A 79 6.94 -36.00 25.55
N ARG A 80 8.05 -36.75 25.56
CA ARG A 80 9.24 -36.46 24.76
C ARG A 80 8.96 -36.57 23.26
N ALA A 81 8.17 -37.55 22.83
CA ALA A 81 7.76 -37.70 21.44
C ALA A 81 6.89 -36.52 20.97
N ALA A 82 5.91 -36.12 21.79
CA ALA A 82 5.03 -34.99 21.50
C ALA A 82 5.79 -33.65 21.41
N LEU A 83 6.77 -33.41 22.30
CA LEU A 83 7.65 -32.24 22.19
C LEU A 83 8.45 -32.24 20.89
N LYS A 84 9.01 -33.40 20.49
CA LYS A 84 9.79 -33.53 19.25
C LYS A 84 8.93 -33.22 18.02
N ASP A 85 7.72 -33.74 17.96
CA ASP A 85 6.80 -33.51 16.84
C ASP A 85 6.37 -32.04 16.77
N PHE A 86 6.10 -31.41 17.92
CA PHE A 86 5.83 -29.98 18.00
C PHE A 86 7.00 -29.14 17.50
N LEU A 87 8.23 -29.42 17.93
CA LEU A 87 9.43 -28.70 17.49
C LEU A 87 9.66 -28.83 15.98
N ALA A 88 9.42 -30.01 15.42
CA ALA A 88 9.52 -30.25 13.97
C ALA A 88 8.49 -29.42 13.18
N GLN A 89 7.25 -29.37 13.65
CA GLN A 89 6.19 -28.55 13.04
C GLN A 89 6.53 -27.06 13.09
N GLN A 90 7.01 -26.56 14.23
CA GLN A 90 7.38 -25.15 14.39
C GLN A 90 8.63 -24.79 13.54
N GLN A 91 9.62 -25.67 13.42
CA GLN A 91 10.75 -25.45 12.52
C GLN A 91 10.32 -25.31 11.06
N ALA A 92 9.32 -26.08 10.61
CA ALA A 92 8.77 -25.93 9.27
C ALA A 92 8.09 -24.57 9.07
N LEU A 93 7.38 -24.05 10.08
CA LEU A 93 6.77 -22.71 10.04
C LEU A 93 7.84 -21.60 9.98
N ILE A 94 8.89 -21.70 10.81
CA ILE A 94 10.03 -20.76 10.79
C ILE A 94 10.70 -20.77 9.42
N ALA A 95 10.91 -21.94 8.81
CA ALA A 95 11.50 -22.04 7.48
C ALA A 95 10.65 -21.34 6.42
N LYS A 96 9.33 -21.54 6.44
CA LYS A 96 8.39 -20.86 5.53
C LYS A 96 8.40 -19.34 5.71
N ALA A 97 8.34 -18.86 6.96
CA ALA A 97 8.40 -17.42 7.26
C ALA A 97 9.76 -16.81 6.85
N THR A 98 10.86 -17.53 7.03
CA THR A 98 12.20 -17.09 6.63
C THR A 98 12.33 -16.97 5.11
N ALA A 99 11.76 -17.92 4.35
CA ALA A 99 11.69 -17.82 2.89
C ALA A 99 10.85 -16.61 2.45
N SER A 100 9.70 -16.36 3.09
CA SER A 100 8.86 -15.19 2.82
C SER A 100 9.62 -13.88 3.08
N ILE A 101 10.40 -13.80 4.17
CA ILE A 101 11.26 -12.64 4.47
C ILE A 101 12.30 -12.43 3.37
N ALA A 102 12.97 -13.49 2.93
CA ALA A 102 13.96 -13.40 1.86
C ALA A 102 13.35 -12.88 0.55
N ASP A 103 12.12 -13.28 0.22
CA ASP A 103 11.42 -12.77 -0.96
C ASP A 103 10.97 -11.31 -0.80
N LEU A 104 10.48 -10.91 0.37
CA LEU A 104 10.17 -9.50 0.67
C LEU A 104 11.42 -8.61 0.60
N GLN A 105 12.57 -9.10 1.07
CA GLN A 105 13.84 -8.38 0.95
C GLN A 105 14.28 -8.21 -0.51
N LYS A 106 14.10 -9.22 -1.37
CA LYS A 106 14.34 -9.08 -2.81
C LYS A 106 13.41 -8.03 -3.43
N GLN A 107 12.13 -8.03 -3.07
CA GLN A 107 11.17 -7.03 -3.53
C GLN A 107 11.54 -5.63 -3.07
N GLN A 108 11.97 -5.47 -1.81
CA GLN A 108 12.45 -4.19 -1.26
C GLN A 108 13.63 -3.63 -2.07
N VAL A 109 14.61 -4.48 -2.39
CA VAL A 109 15.77 -4.09 -3.22
C VAL A 109 15.33 -3.72 -4.64
N ALA A 110 14.46 -4.51 -5.26
CA ALA A 110 13.94 -4.23 -6.60
C ALA A 110 13.21 -2.88 -6.66
N VAL A 111 12.29 -2.62 -5.73
CA VAL A 111 11.56 -1.33 -5.65
C VAL A 111 12.53 -0.17 -5.38
N THR A 112 13.57 -0.37 -4.57
CA THR A 112 14.60 0.66 -4.33
C THR A 112 15.36 1.01 -5.61
N ASN A 113 15.70 0.02 -6.43
CA ASN A 113 16.35 0.25 -7.73
C ASN A 113 15.41 0.94 -8.73
N ASP A 114 14.11 0.57 -8.74
CA ASP A 114 13.11 1.23 -9.57
C ASP A 114 12.95 2.71 -9.18
N ILE A 115 12.95 3.03 -7.88
CA ILE A 115 12.95 4.41 -7.38
C ILE A 115 14.18 5.19 -7.87
N ALA A 116 15.36 4.58 -7.82
CA ALA A 116 16.60 5.22 -8.30
C ALA A 116 16.51 5.52 -9.80
N THR A 117 16.02 4.57 -10.59
CA THR A 117 15.78 4.74 -12.04
C THR A 117 14.77 5.86 -12.32
N ALA A 118 13.65 5.87 -11.61
CA ALA A 118 12.62 6.90 -11.75
C ALA A 118 13.15 8.31 -11.40
N LYS A 119 13.97 8.43 -10.35
CA LYS A 119 14.65 9.69 -9.98
C LYS A 119 15.62 10.18 -11.07
N ALA A 120 16.40 9.27 -11.65
CA ALA A 120 17.30 9.60 -12.75
C ALA A 120 16.51 10.07 -13.99
N GLY A 121 15.39 9.40 -14.31
CA GLY A 121 14.47 9.83 -15.37
C GLY A 121 13.90 11.22 -15.10
N LEU A 122 13.43 11.48 -13.88
CA LEU A 122 12.91 12.78 -13.46
C LEU A 122 13.94 13.90 -13.66
N GLN A 123 15.17 13.68 -13.21
CA GLN A 123 16.25 14.66 -13.34
C GLN A 123 16.55 14.94 -14.83
N LYS A 124 16.60 13.90 -15.67
CA LYS A 124 16.82 14.05 -17.11
C LYS A 124 15.73 14.90 -17.77
N THR A 125 14.45 14.64 -17.47
CA THR A 125 13.32 15.42 -18.00
C THR A 125 13.35 16.86 -17.49
N GLN A 126 13.73 17.10 -16.23
CA GLN A 126 13.90 18.45 -15.69
C GLN A 126 14.99 19.25 -16.43
N THR A 127 16.12 18.62 -16.75
CA THR A 127 17.17 19.25 -17.56
C THR A 127 16.69 19.54 -18.97
N ALA A 128 16.04 18.60 -19.64
CA ALA A 128 15.48 18.80 -20.99
C ALA A 128 14.47 19.96 -21.02
N LEU A 129 13.58 20.03 -20.04
CA LEU A 129 12.61 21.12 -19.90
C LEU A 129 13.29 22.48 -19.71
N ALA A 130 14.37 22.54 -18.93
CA ALA A 130 15.14 23.77 -18.73
C ALA A 130 15.83 24.22 -20.03
N ASP A 131 16.41 23.27 -20.77
CA ASP A 131 17.08 23.53 -22.05
C ASP A 131 16.08 24.01 -23.11
N ASP A 132 14.93 23.34 -23.26
CA ASP A 132 13.89 23.74 -24.22
C ASP A 132 13.30 25.12 -23.86
N LYS A 133 13.12 25.43 -22.56
CA LYS A 133 12.72 26.77 -22.11
C LYS A 133 13.75 27.83 -22.45
N HIS A 134 15.04 27.52 -22.30
CA HIS A 134 16.12 28.44 -22.68
C HIS A 134 16.15 28.66 -24.20
N GLN A 135 16.02 27.59 -25.01
CA GLN A 135 15.94 27.71 -26.46
C GLN A 135 14.76 28.57 -26.93
N LEU A 136 13.59 28.45 -26.28
CA LEU A 136 12.45 29.31 -26.57
C LEU A 136 12.74 30.79 -26.30
N GLN A 137 13.44 31.10 -25.21
CA GLN A 137 13.82 32.48 -24.88
C GLN A 137 14.80 33.06 -25.92
N VAL A 138 15.77 32.26 -26.35
CA VAL A 138 16.74 32.66 -27.39
C VAL A 138 16.02 32.91 -28.72
N LEU A 139 15.16 31.99 -29.16
CA LEU A 139 14.38 32.15 -30.39
C LEU A 139 13.46 33.37 -30.34
N GLN A 140 12.86 33.68 -29.19
CA GLN A 140 12.03 34.86 -29.05
C GLN A 140 12.87 36.15 -29.22
N ALA A 141 14.09 36.20 -28.66
CA ALA A 141 15.00 37.32 -28.85
C ALA A 141 15.46 37.46 -30.32
N ASP A 142 15.69 36.34 -31.01
CA ASP A 142 16.03 36.34 -32.44
C ASP A 142 14.86 36.83 -33.31
N ILE A 143 13.64 36.43 -32.99
CA ILE A 143 12.41 36.93 -33.63
C ILE A 143 12.27 38.44 -33.45
N ASP A 144 12.48 38.94 -32.23
CA ASP A 144 12.38 40.37 -31.92
C ASP A 144 13.45 41.17 -32.68
N THR A 145 14.67 40.63 -32.74
CA THR A 145 15.78 41.20 -33.52
C THR A 145 15.43 41.28 -35.01
N LYS A 146 14.93 40.18 -35.60
CA LYS A 146 14.53 40.18 -37.03
C LYS A 146 13.34 41.08 -37.33
N ASN A 147 12.38 41.19 -36.42
CA ASN A 147 11.29 42.15 -36.56
C ASN A 147 11.78 43.60 -36.52
N ASN A 148 12.79 43.91 -35.70
CA ASN A 148 13.40 45.24 -35.67
C ASN A 148 14.20 45.53 -36.94
N GLU A 149 14.97 44.56 -37.45
CA GLU A 149 15.63 44.66 -38.76
C GLU A 149 14.61 44.94 -39.87
N ARG A 150 13.49 44.21 -39.91
CA ARG A 150 12.41 44.46 -40.90
C ARG A 150 11.88 45.90 -40.83
N LYS A 151 11.58 46.40 -39.63
CA LYS A 151 11.12 47.79 -39.45
C LYS A 151 12.14 48.81 -39.93
N GLN A 152 13.44 48.58 -39.69
CA GLN A 152 14.51 49.46 -40.17
C GLN A 152 14.61 49.44 -41.69
N THR A 153 14.51 48.26 -42.30
CA THR A 153 14.41 48.09 -43.76
C THR A 153 13.23 48.85 -44.33
N ASP A 154 12.03 48.68 -43.77
CA ASP A 154 10.81 49.36 -44.24
C ASP A 154 10.96 50.88 -44.19
N ALA A 155 11.54 51.41 -43.10
CA ALA A 155 11.79 52.83 -42.94
C ALA A 155 12.80 53.37 -43.96
N ARG A 156 13.86 52.60 -44.26
CA ARG A 156 14.87 52.97 -45.25
C ARG A 156 14.29 52.95 -46.66
N CYS A 157 13.59 51.89 -47.03
CA CYS A 157 12.86 51.77 -48.27
C CYS A 157 11.88 52.94 -48.49
N ALA A 158 11.12 53.31 -47.45
CA ALA A 158 10.22 54.46 -47.52
C ALA A 158 10.97 55.79 -47.76
N THR A 159 12.13 55.96 -47.12
CA THR A 159 12.97 57.16 -47.29
C THR A 159 13.55 57.25 -48.70
N ASP A 160 14.14 56.16 -49.19
CA ASP A 160 14.78 56.11 -50.51
C ASP A 160 13.74 56.31 -51.64
N LEU A 161 12.56 55.70 -51.51
CA LEU A 161 11.44 55.91 -52.44
C LEU A 161 10.90 57.35 -52.39
N GLN A 162 10.85 57.98 -51.22
CA GLN A 162 10.42 59.37 -51.08
C GLN A 162 11.41 60.33 -51.75
N GLN A 163 12.72 60.13 -51.56
CA GLN A 163 13.75 60.93 -52.22
C GLN A 163 13.66 60.85 -53.74
N LEU A 164 13.44 59.66 -54.29
CA LEU A 164 13.24 59.47 -55.74
C LEU A 164 11.96 60.16 -56.23
N ALA A 165 10.87 60.10 -55.45
CA ALA A 165 9.61 60.77 -55.77
C ALA A 165 9.74 62.31 -55.75
N ASP A 166 10.50 62.84 -54.80
CA ASP A 166 10.79 64.27 -54.69
C ASP A 166 11.64 64.74 -55.87
N SER A 167 12.67 64.00 -56.28
CA SER A 167 13.48 64.30 -57.48
C SER A 167 12.65 64.28 -58.77
N ILE A 168 11.77 63.28 -58.94
CA ILE A 168 10.85 63.22 -60.09
C ILE A 168 9.93 64.44 -60.11
N SER A 169 9.33 64.77 -58.96
CA SER A 169 8.42 65.91 -58.83
C SER A 169 9.14 67.24 -59.08
N GLY A 170 10.37 67.38 -58.60
CA GLY A 170 11.26 68.51 -58.87
C GLY A 170 11.54 68.67 -60.36
N ASN A 171 11.97 67.60 -61.04
CA ASN A 171 12.21 67.62 -62.48
C ASN A 171 10.94 67.97 -63.27
N GLN A 172 9.79 67.43 -62.88
CA GLN A 172 8.50 67.73 -63.50
C GLN A 172 8.11 69.21 -63.34
N ALA A 173 8.34 69.79 -62.16
CA ALA A 173 8.10 71.20 -61.90
C ALA A 173 9.01 72.09 -62.75
N SER A 174 10.31 71.75 -62.84
CA SER A 174 11.29 72.45 -63.67
C SER A 174 10.94 72.40 -65.15
N ILE A 175 10.54 71.23 -65.68
CA ILE A 175 10.08 71.09 -67.07
C ILE A 175 8.87 72.01 -67.33
N LYS A 176 7.89 72.05 -66.42
CA LYS A 176 6.70 72.90 -66.57
C LYS A 176 7.06 74.40 -66.57
N ALA A 177 8.01 74.80 -65.73
CA ALA A 177 8.50 76.18 -65.69
C ALA A 177 9.20 76.55 -67.02
N ILE A 178 10.07 75.68 -67.53
CA ILE A 178 10.76 75.88 -68.81
C ILE A 178 9.77 75.92 -69.99
N GLN A 179 8.76 75.06 -70.01
CA GLN A 179 7.69 75.10 -71.02
C GLN A 179 6.91 76.43 -71.00
N THR A 180 6.71 76.99 -69.80
CA THR A 180 6.06 78.30 -69.64
C THR A 180 6.95 79.41 -70.20
N LEU A 181 8.26 79.35 -69.93
CA LEU A 181 9.27 80.27 -70.49
C LEU A 181 9.31 80.22 -72.02
N ILE A 182 9.37 79.02 -72.61
CA ILE A 182 9.32 78.84 -74.07
C ILE A 182 8.05 79.50 -74.64
N ALA A 183 6.89 79.27 -74.01
CA ALA A 183 5.62 79.86 -74.45
C ALA A 183 5.55 81.39 -74.31
N MET A 184 6.33 81.99 -73.40
CA MET A 184 6.46 83.45 -73.23
C MET A 184 7.37 84.07 -74.29
N LEU A 185 8.51 83.41 -74.57
CA LEU A 185 9.44 83.82 -75.64
C LEU A 185 8.75 83.86 -77.03
N ASP A 186 7.68 83.08 -77.23
CA ASP A 186 6.88 83.10 -78.44
C ASP A 186 5.86 84.27 -78.53
N LYS A 187 5.54 84.95 -77.42
CA LYS A 187 4.38 85.87 -77.33
C LYS A 187 4.69 87.34 -77.00
N ILE A 188 5.83 87.64 -76.39
CA ILE A 188 6.15 88.97 -75.83
C ILE A 188 7.38 89.57 -76.55
N THR A 189 7.57 90.90 -76.51
CA THR A 189 8.86 91.50 -76.88
C THR A 189 9.97 91.00 -75.95
N PHE A 190 11.09 90.57 -76.52
CA PHE A 190 12.17 89.80 -75.87
C PHE A 190 12.64 90.37 -74.51
N LYS A 191 12.67 91.71 -74.37
CA LYS A 191 13.08 92.43 -73.17
C LYS A 191 12.19 92.22 -71.93
N GLU A 192 10.90 91.92 -72.13
CA GLU A 192 9.97 91.61 -71.03
C GLU A 192 10.08 90.15 -70.58
N ALA A 193 10.41 89.23 -71.51
CA ALA A 193 10.68 87.83 -71.20
C ALA A 193 11.98 87.66 -70.38
N LEU A 194 12.99 88.50 -70.65
CA LEU A 194 14.27 88.53 -69.90
C LEU A 194 14.07 88.83 -68.41
N LEU A 195 13.19 89.78 -68.08
CA LEU A 195 12.89 90.19 -66.70
C LEU A 195 12.18 89.09 -65.90
N GLU A 196 11.31 88.31 -66.54
CA GLU A 196 10.69 87.15 -65.90
C GLU A 196 11.67 85.98 -65.73
N LEU A 197 12.61 85.80 -66.66
CA LEU A 197 13.71 84.83 -66.54
C LEU A 197 14.61 85.12 -65.33
N ILE A 198 14.91 86.40 -65.08
CA ILE A 198 15.68 86.86 -63.90
C ILE A 198 14.85 86.69 -62.61
N ALA A 199 13.53 86.87 -62.64
CA ALA A 199 12.67 86.61 -61.47
C ALA A 199 12.57 85.10 -61.14
N ILE A 200 12.66 84.25 -62.15
CA ILE A 200 12.71 82.79 -62.00
C ILE A 200 14.08 82.33 -61.43
N ARG A 201 15.16 83.03 -61.77
CA ARG A 201 16.50 82.85 -61.16
C ARG A 201 16.48 83.10 -59.64
N GLU A 202 15.75 84.09 -59.16
CA GLU A 202 15.69 84.43 -57.73
C GLU A 202 14.80 83.49 -56.89
N SER A 203 13.94 82.71 -57.53
CA SER A 203 13.03 81.79 -56.85
C SER A 203 13.66 80.45 -56.46
N GLY A 204 14.96 80.26 -56.72
CA GLY A 204 15.73 79.14 -56.19
C GLY A 204 15.22 77.79 -56.69
N MET A 205 14.83 77.68 -57.98
CA MET A 205 14.61 76.38 -58.60
C MET A 205 15.91 75.57 -58.51
N MET A 206 15.91 74.56 -57.64
CA MET A 206 16.96 73.56 -57.61
C MET A 206 16.86 72.73 -58.90
N LEU A 207 17.50 73.21 -59.96
CA LEU A 207 17.76 72.41 -61.14
C LEU A 207 18.77 71.32 -60.73
N HIS A 208 18.49 70.08 -61.13
CA HIS A 208 19.35 68.92 -60.87
C HIS A 208 20.78 69.19 -61.38
N GLU A 209 21.80 68.62 -60.74
CA GLU A 209 23.23 68.88 -61.02
C GLU A 209 23.60 68.75 -62.52
N ASP A 210 22.90 67.88 -63.24
CA ASP A 210 23.06 67.65 -64.69
C ASP A 210 22.60 68.83 -65.58
N ALA A 211 21.75 69.71 -65.07
CA ALA A 211 21.23 70.88 -65.78
C ALA A 211 22.12 72.13 -65.61
N ALA A 212 23.10 72.10 -64.69
CA ALA A 212 23.89 73.28 -64.34
C ALA A 212 24.75 73.81 -65.51
N GLY A 213 25.23 72.90 -66.38
CA GLY A 213 26.00 73.28 -67.57
C GLY A 213 25.16 73.97 -68.64
N GLU A 214 23.99 73.42 -68.95
CA GLU A 214 23.04 73.99 -69.93
C GLU A 214 22.48 75.33 -69.43
N VAL A 215 22.29 75.49 -68.11
CA VAL A 215 21.88 76.76 -67.49
C VAL A 215 22.96 77.84 -67.64
N ALA A 216 24.24 77.49 -67.50
CA ALA A 216 25.33 78.44 -67.71
C ALA A 216 25.39 78.93 -69.16
N GLU A 217 25.22 78.02 -70.13
CA GLU A 217 25.16 78.37 -71.56
C GLU A 217 23.90 79.21 -71.90
N ILE A 218 22.77 78.93 -71.25
CA ILE A 218 21.55 79.76 -71.35
C ILE A 218 21.81 81.18 -70.81
N LEU A 219 22.52 81.29 -69.69
CA LEU A 219 22.85 82.58 -69.08
C LEU A 219 23.81 83.39 -69.96
N ASP A 220 24.85 82.76 -70.51
CA ASP A 220 25.78 83.41 -71.43
C ASP A 220 25.07 83.89 -72.71
N ALA A 221 24.15 83.08 -73.26
CA ALA A 221 23.35 83.47 -74.42
C ALA A 221 22.37 84.63 -74.12
N VAL A 222 21.86 84.71 -72.89
CA VAL A 222 20.99 85.80 -72.41
C VAL A 222 21.77 87.11 -72.27
N ASP A 223 22.99 87.07 -71.72
CA ASP A 223 23.86 88.24 -71.55
C ASP A 223 24.33 88.79 -72.91
N GLU A 224 24.63 87.93 -73.89
CA GLU A 224 25.04 88.35 -75.25
C GLU A 224 23.89 89.04 -76.03
N MET A 225 22.63 88.83 -75.62
CA MET A 225 21.45 89.45 -76.24
C MET A 225 21.08 90.83 -75.68
N ASP A 226 21.33 91.11 -74.39
CA ASP A 226 20.99 92.42 -73.77
C ASP A 226 21.77 93.58 -74.41
N ASP A 227 22.93 93.29 -75.00
CA ASP A 227 23.85 94.27 -75.62
C ASP A 227 23.62 94.50 -77.13
N SER A 228 22.66 93.82 -77.79
CA SER A 228 22.49 93.85 -79.26
C SER A 228 21.29 94.70 -79.74
N GLU A 229 21.56 95.80 -80.45
CA GLU A 229 20.53 96.60 -81.17
C GLU A 229 20.21 96.07 -82.60
N ASP A 230 20.78 94.93 -83.01
CA ASP A 230 20.63 94.32 -84.36
C ASP A 230 19.51 93.25 -84.41
N PRO A 231 18.39 93.47 -85.15
CA PRO A 231 17.26 92.54 -85.25
C PRO A 231 17.61 91.16 -85.84
N THR A 232 18.69 91.08 -86.63
CA THR A 232 19.14 89.83 -87.25
C THR A 232 19.87 88.94 -86.26
N LYS A 233 20.63 89.54 -85.35
CA LYS A 233 21.29 88.84 -84.23
C LYS A 233 20.29 88.43 -83.16
N GLU A 234 19.32 89.29 -82.83
CA GLU A 234 18.24 88.98 -81.88
C GLU A 234 17.47 87.70 -82.26
N ASN A 235 17.13 87.53 -83.55
CA ASN A 235 16.44 86.32 -84.03
C ASN A 235 17.31 85.06 -84.02
N ALA A 236 18.62 85.18 -84.29
CA ALA A 236 19.55 84.06 -84.24
C ALA A 236 19.72 83.57 -82.80
N THR A 237 19.97 84.48 -81.86
CA THR A 237 20.17 84.13 -80.45
C THR A 237 18.88 83.68 -79.76
N LYS A 238 17.70 84.19 -80.18
CA LYS A 238 16.41 83.61 -79.77
C LYS A 238 16.25 82.15 -80.19
N THR A 239 16.69 81.81 -81.40
CA THR A 239 16.64 80.42 -81.90
C THR A 239 17.59 79.51 -81.10
N GLU A 240 18.77 80.02 -80.76
CA GLU A 240 19.75 79.33 -79.92
C GLU A 240 19.23 79.08 -78.50
N LEU A 241 18.64 80.11 -77.87
CA LEU A 241 18.00 80.01 -76.55
C LEU A 241 16.85 78.98 -76.54
N LEU A 242 16.00 78.95 -77.57
CA LEU A 242 14.94 77.95 -77.70
C LEU A 242 15.50 76.52 -77.82
N ASN A 243 16.59 76.35 -78.57
CA ASN A 243 17.24 75.04 -78.71
C ASN A 243 17.85 74.57 -77.39
N LEU A 244 18.50 75.47 -76.62
CA LEU A 244 19.06 75.17 -75.30
C LEU A 244 17.96 74.81 -74.29
N LEU A 245 16.87 75.59 -74.22
CA LEU A 245 15.73 75.29 -73.34
C LEU A 245 15.05 73.95 -73.69
N GLN A 246 14.98 73.60 -74.98
CA GLN A 246 14.46 72.31 -75.42
C GLN A 246 15.43 71.15 -75.10
N GLY A 247 16.74 71.38 -75.19
CA GLY A 247 17.77 70.46 -74.72
C GLY A 247 17.63 70.15 -73.23
N LEU A 248 17.46 71.19 -72.42
CA LEU A 248 17.24 71.07 -70.97
C LEU A 248 15.97 70.30 -70.62
N ILE A 249 14.86 70.51 -71.36
CA ILE A 249 13.66 69.67 -71.20
C ILE A 249 13.96 68.20 -71.49
N ASN A 250 14.73 67.90 -72.54
CA ASN A 250 15.08 66.52 -72.90
C ASN A 250 15.97 65.87 -71.83
N GLY A 251 16.95 66.60 -71.31
CA GLY A 251 17.83 66.16 -70.22
C GLY A 251 17.05 65.87 -68.92
N LEU A 252 16.20 66.80 -68.48
CA LEU A 252 15.33 66.62 -67.32
C LEU A 252 14.33 65.46 -67.52
N THR A 253 13.83 65.28 -68.74
CA THR A 253 12.93 64.15 -69.07
C THR A 253 13.66 62.81 -68.98
N ALA A 254 14.90 62.73 -69.48
CA ALA A 254 15.73 61.53 -69.37
C ALA A 254 16.09 61.22 -67.91
N SER A 255 16.49 62.23 -67.14
CA SER A 255 16.74 62.11 -65.69
C SER A 255 15.50 61.62 -64.95
N MET A 256 14.31 62.17 -65.25
CA MET A 256 13.05 61.70 -64.68
C MET A 256 12.76 60.23 -65.03
N GLN A 257 12.97 59.80 -66.27
CA GLN A 257 12.80 58.40 -66.68
C GLN A 257 13.78 57.48 -65.96
N GLN A 258 15.03 57.92 -65.75
CA GLN A 258 16.02 57.18 -64.98
C GLN A 258 15.60 57.03 -63.52
N HIS A 259 15.14 58.10 -62.86
CA HIS A 259 14.62 58.01 -61.49
C HIS A 259 13.36 57.14 -61.39
N GLN A 260 12.48 57.15 -62.39
CA GLN A 260 11.33 56.24 -62.46
C GLN A 260 11.75 54.77 -62.56
N ALA A 261 12.76 54.46 -63.38
CA ALA A 261 13.33 53.12 -63.47
C ALA A 261 14.02 52.70 -62.16
N GLN A 262 14.77 53.60 -61.53
CA GLN A 262 15.42 53.38 -60.25
C GLN A 262 14.39 53.14 -59.13
N MET A 263 13.28 53.89 -59.12
CA MET A 263 12.19 53.69 -58.17
C MET A 263 11.52 52.32 -58.32
N ALA A 264 11.33 51.85 -59.56
CA ALA A 264 10.81 50.51 -59.81
C ALA A 264 11.76 49.41 -59.31
N GLN A 265 13.07 49.59 -59.51
CA GLN A 265 14.10 48.69 -59.02
C GLN A 265 14.16 48.68 -57.49
N GLU A 266 14.15 49.84 -56.84
CA GLU A 266 14.19 49.96 -55.38
C GLU A 266 12.97 49.30 -54.74
N LYS A 267 11.77 49.51 -55.33
CA LYS A 267 10.54 48.86 -54.88
C LYS A 267 10.62 47.34 -54.97
N ALA A 268 11.22 46.81 -56.04
CA ALA A 268 11.42 45.37 -56.20
C ALA A 268 12.41 44.83 -55.15
N HIS A 269 13.54 45.53 -54.96
CA HIS A 269 14.55 45.15 -53.97
C HIS A 269 13.99 45.13 -52.54
N CYS A 270 13.21 46.15 -52.16
CA CYS A 270 12.54 46.21 -50.87
C CYS A 270 11.55 45.06 -50.66
N ALA A 271 10.79 44.69 -51.70
CA ALA A 271 9.88 43.54 -51.64
C ALA A 271 10.61 42.20 -51.47
N GLU A 272 11.75 42.02 -52.16
CA GLU A 272 12.59 40.84 -52.00
C GLU A 272 13.16 40.72 -50.57
N LEU A 273 13.60 41.84 -49.98
CA LEU A 273 14.16 41.86 -48.64
C LEU A 273 13.09 41.57 -47.56
N ASP A 274 11.89 42.15 -47.69
CA ASP A 274 10.76 41.83 -46.80
C ASP A 274 10.38 40.34 -46.90
N GLN A 275 10.30 39.80 -48.13
CA GLN A 275 10.04 38.38 -48.33
C GLN A 275 11.11 37.50 -47.68
N ALA A 276 12.39 37.83 -47.83
CA ALA A 276 13.50 37.09 -47.23
C ALA A 276 13.41 37.09 -45.69
N ILE A 277 13.13 38.24 -45.06
CA ILE A 277 12.94 38.32 -43.60
C ILE A 277 11.69 37.54 -43.16
N GLY A 278 10.60 37.63 -43.94
CA GLY A 278 9.36 36.89 -43.70
C GLY A 278 9.56 35.37 -43.68
N VAL A 279 10.37 34.83 -44.59
CA VAL A 279 10.73 33.40 -44.62
C VAL A 279 11.48 33.00 -43.35
N VAL A 280 12.45 33.79 -42.90
CA VAL A 280 13.20 33.52 -41.66
C VAL A 280 12.27 33.53 -40.44
N LEU A 281 11.38 34.53 -40.34
CA LEU A 281 10.40 34.62 -39.26
C LEU A 281 9.42 33.43 -39.26
N ALA A 282 8.99 32.95 -40.43
CA ALA A 282 8.14 31.77 -40.55
C ALA A 282 8.87 30.48 -40.08
N GLN A 283 10.15 30.36 -40.40
CA GLN A 283 10.99 29.26 -39.91
C GLN A 283 11.12 29.30 -38.39
N PHE A 284 11.36 30.49 -37.80
CA PHE A 284 11.37 30.65 -36.35
C PHE A 284 10.03 30.30 -35.71
N GLY A 285 8.91 30.71 -36.31
CA GLY A 285 7.57 30.33 -35.83
C GLY A 285 7.36 28.80 -35.81
N THR A 286 7.87 28.10 -36.83
CA THR A 286 7.83 26.62 -36.87
C THR A 286 8.68 26.00 -35.75
N ASN A 287 9.87 26.54 -35.50
CA ASN A 287 10.75 26.08 -34.43
C ASN A 287 10.13 26.31 -33.04
N VAL A 288 9.52 27.48 -32.82
CA VAL A 288 8.79 27.81 -31.59
C VAL A 288 7.63 26.83 -31.36
N ALA A 289 6.83 26.54 -32.38
CA ALA A 289 5.73 25.58 -32.27
C ALA A 289 6.22 24.16 -31.93
N ALA A 290 7.33 23.73 -32.54
CA ALA A 290 7.94 22.44 -32.25
C ALA A 290 8.48 22.36 -30.81
N LEU A 291 9.15 23.41 -30.34
CA LEU A 291 9.64 23.54 -28.95
C LEU A 291 8.50 23.55 -27.94
N GLN A 292 7.44 24.33 -28.19
CA GLN A 292 6.28 24.39 -27.30
C GLN A 292 5.63 23.01 -27.16
N LYS A 293 5.51 22.26 -28.26
CA LYS A 293 4.99 20.88 -28.23
C LYS A 293 5.87 19.95 -27.39
N ARG A 294 7.20 20.07 -27.48
CA ARG A 294 8.11 19.28 -26.62
C ARG A 294 7.98 19.67 -25.16
N LEU A 295 7.91 20.97 -24.86
CA LEU A 295 7.72 21.48 -23.51
C LEU A 295 6.42 20.94 -22.87
N ASP A 296 5.33 20.91 -23.64
CA ASP A 296 4.05 20.36 -23.17
C ASP A 296 4.16 18.85 -22.88
N GLN A 297 4.86 18.10 -23.74
CA GLN A 297 5.12 16.67 -23.54
C GLN A 297 6.00 16.42 -22.32
N ASP A 298 7.12 17.15 -22.17
CA ASP A 298 8.03 17.02 -21.03
C ASP A 298 7.33 17.34 -19.70
N ASN A 299 6.40 18.31 -19.69
CA ASN A 299 5.57 18.60 -18.51
C ASN A 299 4.61 17.46 -18.15
N VAL A 300 4.05 16.76 -19.15
CA VAL A 300 3.23 15.56 -18.93
C VAL A 300 4.09 14.42 -18.39
N ASP A 301 5.25 14.18 -19.00
CA ASP A 301 6.17 13.13 -18.59
C ASP A 301 6.69 13.37 -17.17
N LEU A 302 6.96 14.62 -16.79
CA LEU A 302 7.35 15.01 -15.44
C LEU A 302 6.26 14.63 -14.42
N ARG A 303 4.99 14.93 -14.69
CA ARG A 303 3.87 14.56 -13.79
C ARG A 303 3.72 13.05 -13.68
N ASN A 304 3.85 12.33 -14.79
CA ASN A 304 3.77 10.87 -14.81
C ASN A 304 4.89 10.23 -13.98
N LEU A 305 6.13 10.71 -14.13
CA LEU A 305 7.27 10.23 -13.34
C LEU A 305 7.12 10.57 -11.84
N GLN A 306 6.58 11.75 -11.50
CA GLN A 306 6.27 12.09 -10.11
C GLN A 306 5.21 11.16 -9.51
N ALA A 307 4.15 10.84 -10.26
CA ALA A 307 3.12 9.91 -9.82
C ALA A 307 3.67 8.48 -9.64
N GLN A 308 4.49 8.01 -10.59
CA GLN A 308 5.17 6.70 -10.48
C GLN A 308 6.10 6.65 -9.26
N LEU A 309 6.85 7.71 -8.99
CA LEU A 309 7.73 7.79 -7.82
C LEU A 309 6.92 7.68 -6.51
N ALA A 310 5.78 8.37 -6.41
CA ALA A 310 4.91 8.29 -5.25
C ALA A 310 4.34 6.87 -5.05
N GLN A 311 3.94 6.20 -6.13
CA GLN A 311 3.47 4.81 -6.07
C GLN A 311 4.57 3.84 -5.62
N LEU A 312 5.79 4.00 -6.12
CA LEU A 312 6.93 3.17 -5.71
C LEU A 312 7.32 3.42 -4.24
N GLN A 313 7.24 4.66 -3.75
CA GLN A 313 7.45 4.98 -2.35
C GLN A 313 6.42 4.31 -1.45
N ALA A 314 5.13 4.38 -1.81
CA ALA A 314 4.07 3.69 -1.07
C ALA A 314 4.27 2.16 -1.07
N LYS A 315 4.71 1.59 -2.22
CA LYS A 315 5.04 0.16 -2.31
C LYS A 315 6.20 -0.22 -1.38
N LEU A 316 7.25 0.60 -1.33
CA LEU A 316 8.39 0.38 -0.42
C LEU A 316 7.95 0.42 1.05
N GLU A 317 7.10 1.38 1.42
CA GLU A 317 6.53 1.47 2.78
C GLU A 317 5.71 0.23 3.14
N SER A 318 4.85 -0.24 2.23
CA SER A 318 4.08 -1.48 2.41
C SER A 318 5.00 -2.69 2.58
N THR A 319 6.00 -2.87 1.70
CA THR A 319 6.96 -3.98 1.79
C THR A 319 7.76 -3.94 3.11
N ASN A 320 8.12 -2.76 3.59
CA ASN A 320 8.80 -2.60 4.88
C ASN A 320 7.88 -2.98 6.06
N ALA A 321 6.60 -2.62 6.00
CA ALA A 321 5.61 -3.02 6.99
C ALA A 321 5.40 -4.54 7.00
N ASP A 322 5.30 -5.18 5.84
CA ASP A 322 5.18 -6.63 5.71
C ASP A 322 6.41 -7.35 6.28
N LEU A 323 7.61 -6.83 6.01
CA LEU A 323 8.85 -7.36 6.58
C LEU A 323 8.86 -7.26 8.11
N ALA A 324 8.40 -6.14 8.67
CA ALA A 324 8.28 -5.98 10.12
C ALA A 324 7.27 -6.97 10.73
N ASN A 325 6.12 -7.14 10.09
CA ASN A 325 5.08 -8.07 10.52
C ASN A 325 5.59 -9.53 10.49
N GLN A 326 6.31 -9.93 9.44
CA GLN A 326 6.90 -11.27 9.35
C GLN A 326 7.98 -11.51 10.41
N ASN A 327 8.81 -10.51 10.69
CA ASN A 327 9.79 -10.61 11.78
C ASN A 327 9.13 -10.76 13.15
N GLN A 328 8.03 -10.05 13.40
CA GLN A 328 7.24 -10.21 14.63
C GLN A 328 6.58 -11.59 14.71
N TYR A 329 6.10 -12.13 13.58
CA TYR A 329 5.52 -13.47 13.53
C TYR A 329 6.55 -14.55 13.92
N ILE A 330 7.78 -14.46 13.40
CA ILE A 330 8.87 -15.36 13.81
C ILE A 330 9.21 -15.22 15.29
N ALA A 331 9.23 -13.99 15.83
CA ALA A 331 9.47 -13.78 17.25
C ALA A 331 8.41 -14.48 18.12
N LYS A 332 7.12 -14.33 17.78
CA LYS A 332 6.02 -15.01 18.47
C LYS A 332 6.13 -16.54 18.41
N ILE A 333 6.53 -17.10 17.27
CA ILE A 333 6.77 -18.55 17.15
C ILE A 333 7.89 -18.97 18.11
N LYS A 334 9.00 -18.23 18.17
CA LYS A 334 10.13 -18.54 19.07
C LYS A 334 9.72 -18.47 20.54
N ASP A 335 8.96 -17.46 20.93
CA ASP A 335 8.45 -17.33 22.30
C ASP A 335 7.53 -18.51 22.66
N GLY A 336 6.64 -18.90 21.75
CA GLY A 336 5.78 -20.07 21.92
C GLY A 336 6.54 -21.40 22.00
N ILE A 337 7.62 -21.55 21.22
CA ILE A 337 8.52 -22.72 21.33
C ILE A 337 9.14 -22.78 22.73
N ASN A 338 9.70 -21.66 23.21
CA ASN A 338 10.36 -21.60 24.51
C ASN A 338 9.38 -21.92 25.65
N ALA A 339 8.18 -21.31 25.62
CA ALA A 339 7.14 -21.56 26.62
C ALA A 339 6.72 -23.05 26.65
N ARG A 340 6.44 -23.64 25.49
CA ARG A 340 6.03 -25.05 25.41
C ARG A 340 7.15 -26.00 25.82
N GLN A 341 8.41 -25.69 25.48
CA GLN A 341 9.56 -26.50 25.85
C GLN A 341 9.81 -26.44 27.36
N ASN A 342 9.64 -25.28 28.00
CA ASN A 342 9.70 -25.14 29.45
C ASN A 342 8.61 -25.96 30.14
N ALA A 343 7.37 -25.92 29.64
CA ALA A 343 6.26 -26.71 30.17
C ALA A 343 6.53 -28.22 30.09
N TYR A 344 7.03 -28.72 28.96
CA TYR A 344 7.41 -30.13 28.82
C TYR A 344 8.57 -30.54 29.74
N ASN A 345 9.56 -29.66 29.92
CA ASN A 345 10.66 -29.92 30.85
C ASN A 345 10.16 -30.05 32.30
N ALA A 346 9.25 -29.16 32.72
CA ALA A 346 8.62 -29.22 34.04
C ALA A 346 7.78 -30.50 34.22
N GLN A 347 7.04 -30.93 33.18
CA GLN A 347 6.29 -32.19 33.21
C GLN A 347 7.20 -33.41 33.37
N ILE A 348 8.33 -33.45 32.65
CA ILE A 348 9.32 -34.54 32.76
C ILE A 348 9.93 -34.57 34.17
N GLU A 349 10.25 -33.41 34.74
CA GLU A 349 10.76 -33.30 36.11
C GLU A 349 9.74 -33.82 37.15
N ALA A 350 8.45 -33.49 36.98
CA ALA A 350 7.38 -34.04 37.82
C ALA A 350 7.26 -35.57 37.69
N LEU A 351 7.38 -36.13 36.49
CA LEU A 351 7.39 -37.58 36.28
C LEU A 351 8.59 -38.25 36.96
N HIS A 352 9.77 -37.63 36.94
CA HIS A 352 10.95 -38.12 37.66
C HIS A 352 10.74 -38.12 39.18
N ASN A 353 10.18 -37.04 39.73
CA ASN A 353 9.84 -36.98 41.16
C ASN A 353 8.83 -38.05 41.57
N ASN A 354 7.83 -38.34 40.72
CA ASN A 354 6.86 -39.41 40.97
C ASN A 354 7.50 -40.81 40.93
N LEU A 355 8.43 -41.02 39.99
CA LEU A 355 9.19 -42.27 39.89
C LEU A 355 10.05 -42.51 41.15
N ASP A 356 10.75 -41.48 41.63
CA ASP A 356 11.53 -41.53 42.88
C ASP A 356 10.65 -41.85 44.10
N ALA A 357 9.46 -41.24 44.18
CA ALA A 357 8.50 -41.51 45.25
C ALA A 357 7.97 -42.96 45.19
N LEU A 358 7.74 -43.49 43.99
CA LEU A 358 7.31 -44.87 43.79
C LEU A 358 8.41 -45.87 44.17
N GLU A 359 9.67 -45.60 43.83
CA GLU A 359 10.81 -46.41 44.26
C GLU A 359 10.93 -46.44 45.79
N ALA A 360 10.74 -45.30 46.45
CA ALA A 360 10.72 -45.22 47.92
C ALA A 360 9.57 -46.03 48.54
N ALA A 361 8.37 -45.96 47.96
CA ALA A 361 7.21 -46.74 48.40
C ALA A 361 7.45 -48.26 48.23
N ARG A 362 8.00 -48.68 47.09
CA ARG A 362 8.39 -50.07 46.83
C ARG A 362 9.41 -50.56 47.86
N ALA A 363 10.45 -49.78 48.14
CA ALA A 363 11.47 -50.12 49.15
C ALA A 363 10.85 -50.29 50.55
N TYR A 364 9.90 -49.42 50.91
CA TYR A 364 9.17 -49.51 52.17
C TYR A 364 8.34 -50.81 52.27
N VAL A 365 7.59 -51.16 51.22
CA VAL A 365 6.79 -52.41 51.18
C VAL A 365 7.69 -53.64 51.30
N ILE A 366 8.82 -53.65 50.58
CA ILE A 366 9.78 -54.77 50.63
C ILE A 366 10.32 -54.97 52.06
N ALA A 367 10.72 -53.89 52.72
CA ALA A 367 11.34 -53.91 54.04
C ALA A 367 10.37 -54.29 55.17
N ASN A 368 9.12 -53.84 55.10
CA ASN A 368 8.17 -53.95 56.23
C ASN A 368 7.19 -55.13 56.12
N PHE A 369 7.00 -55.71 54.93
CA PHE A 369 6.06 -56.83 54.71
C PHE A 369 6.76 -58.18 54.45
N ALA A 370 8.01 -58.34 54.88
CA ALA A 370 8.73 -59.61 54.76
C ALA A 370 8.13 -60.70 55.68
N GLY A 371 7.39 -61.67 55.10
CA GLY A 371 6.99 -62.91 55.78
C GLY A 371 5.49 -63.09 56.08
N THR A 372 4.62 -62.16 55.67
CA THR A 372 3.17 -62.30 55.88
C THR A 372 2.54 -63.21 54.82
N THR A 373 2.57 -64.51 55.05
CA THR A 373 1.49 -65.38 54.56
C THR A 373 0.23 -65.02 55.33
N THR A 374 -0.92 -64.97 54.64
CA THR A 374 -2.35 -64.76 55.03
C THR A 374 -2.82 -65.06 56.49
N ALA A 375 -2.06 -64.77 57.54
CA ALA A 375 -2.27 -65.30 58.88
C ALA A 375 -2.18 -64.25 60.01
N ASN A 376 -2.10 -62.95 59.69
CA ASN A 376 -2.13 -61.87 60.69
C ASN A 376 -3.33 -60.94 60.54
N THR A 377 -4.49 -61.47 60.13
CA THR A 377 -5.77 -60.80 60.39
C THR A 377 -6.06 -60.87 61.89
N CYS A 378 -6.18 -59.71 62.57
CA CYS A 378 -6.78 -59.64 63.90
C CYS A 378 -8.21 -60.20 63.80
N VAL A 379 -8.42 -61.43 64.27
CA VAL A 379 -9.76 -62.01 64.41
C VAL A 379 -10.34 -61.54 65.76
N PRO A 380 -11.59 -61.04 65.85
CA PRO A 380 -12.15 -60.38 67.05
C PRO A 380 -12.33 -61.25 68.31
N THR A 381 -11.77 -62.45 68.36
CA THR A 381 -11.99 -63.43 69.45
C THR A 381 -10.75 -63.70 70.31
N LYS A 382 -9.64 -62.99 70.09
CA LYS A 382 -8.47 -63.03 70.99
C LYS A 382 -8.27 -61.71 71.73
N THR A 383 -8.24 -61.78 73.06
CA THR A 383 -7.85 -60.69 73.95
C THR A 383 -6.41 -60.25 73.64
N GLY A 384 -6.26 -59.04 73.10
CA GLY A 384 -4.96 -58.44 72.75
C GLY A 384 -4.93 -57.48 71.56
N CYS A 385 -5.97 -57.40 70.71
CA CYS A 385 -6.04 -56.42 69.60
C CYS A 385 -6.75 -55.13 70.05
N ASN A 386 -6.02 -54.14 70.58
CA ASN A 386 -6.56 -52.81 70.92
C ASN A 386 -6.41 -51.83 69.73
N ARG A 387 -7.02 -52.10 68.57
CA ARG A 387 -7.10 -51.11 67.48
C ARG A 387 -8.46 -51.12 66.78
N CYS A 388 -9.24 -50.05 66.98
CA CYS A 388 -10.42 -49.74 66.16
C CYS A 388 -10.06 -48.74 65.05
N LEU A 389 -10.59 -48.95 63.84
CA LEU A 389 -10.49 -48.04 62.68
C LEU A 389 -11.82 -47.33 62.38
N TYR A 390 -12.96 -47.97 62.67
CA TYR A 390 -14.31 -47.44 62.46
C TYR A 390 -15.25 -47.84 63.62
N ASP A 391 -16.36 -47.11 63.76
CA ASP A 391 -17.33 -47.28 64.86
C ASP A 391 -17.95 -48.69 64.94
N GLU A 392 -18.11 -49.39 63.82
CA GLU A 392 -18.67 -50.75 63.76
C GLU A 392 -17.79 -51.82 64.43
N GLN A 393 -16.57 -51.47 64.84
CA GLN A 393 -15.60 -52.35 65.50
C GLN A 393 -15.60 -52.21 67.04
N CYS A 394 -16.42 -51.30 67.59
CA CYS A 394 -16.57 -51.10 69.03
C CYS A 394 -17.90 -51.71 69.53
N HIS A 395 -18.00 -52.01 70.83
CA HIS A 395 -19.23 -52.53 71.41
C HIS A 395 -20.38 -51.51 71.37
N GLU A 396 -21.63 -52.00 71.40
CA GLU A 396 -22.86 -51.22 71.33
C GLU A 396 -22.85 -50.06 72.35
N GLY A 397 -22.79 -48.80 71.86
CA GLY A 397 -22.73 -47.58 72.69
C GLY A 397 -21.40 -46.83 72.69
N GLN A 398 -20.37 -47.34 72.02
CA GLN A 398 -19.05 -46.70 71.89
C GLN A 398 -18.78 -46.22 70.46
N SER A 399 -17.98 -45.14 70.33
CA SER A 399 -17.45 -44.64 69.05
C SER A 399 -15.92 -44.62 69.08
N CYS A 400 -15.29 -44.83 67.93
CA CYS A 400 -13.84 -44.83 67.78
C CYS A 400 -13.34 -43.37 67.74
N ALA A 401 -12.91 -42.86 68.89
CA ALA A 401 -12.56 -41.44 69.03
C ALA A 401 -11.24 -41.06 68.34
N ALA A 402 -10.37 -42.04 68.11
CA ALA A 402 -9.17 -41.99 67.27
C ALA A 402 -8.72 -43.43 66.96
N VAL A 403 -7.95 -43.63 65.88
CA VAL A 403 -7.42 -44.94 65.47
C VAL A 403 -6.73 -45.62 66.66
N GLY A 404 -7.34 -46.66 67.23
CA GLY A 404 -6.78 -47.36 68.39
C GLY A 404 -7.66 -47.45 69.65
N VAL A 405 -8.64 -46.56 69.86
CA VAL A 405 -9.31 -46.43 71.17
C VAL A 405 -10.83 -46.23 71.04
N CYS A 406 -11.61 -47.18 71.56
CA CYS A 406 -13.07 -47.05 71.71
C CYS A 406 -13.41 -46.20 72.95
N SER A 407 -14.34 -45.25 72.83
CA SER A 407 -14.79 -44.38 73.94
C SER A 407 -16.31 -44.17 73.93
N ASP A 408 -16.89 -43.76 75.06
CA ASP A 408 -18.33 -43.59 75.21
C ASP A 408 -18.83 -42.31 74.48
N ALA A 409 -19.87 -42.45 73.66
CA ALA A 409 -20.29 -41.43 72.70
C ALA A 409 -20.95 -40.19 73.35
N SER A 410 -20.31 -39.03 73.22
CA SER A 410 -20.85 -37.72 73.63
C SER A 410 -20.97 -36.76 72.44
N THR A 411 -22.23 -36.49 72.06
CA THR A 411 -22.77 -35.41 71.20
C THR A 411 -22.46 -35.43 69.68
N LYS A 412 -23.56 -35.60 68.94
CA LYS A 412 -23.76 -35.70 67.49
C LYS A 412 -23.61 -34.35 66.78
N ALA A 413 -22.81 -34.28 65.72
CA ALA A 413 -22.73 -33.15 64.78
C ALA A 413 -23.96 -33.08 63.83
N PRO A 414 -24.33 -31.90 63.30
CA PRO A 414 -25.49 -31.76 62.41
C PRO A 414 -25.19 -32.18 60.96
N ALA A 415 -26.26 -32.60 60.27
CA ALA A 415 -26.27 -33.24 58.96
C ALA A 415 -25.93 -32.30 57.78
N ALA A 416 -25.29 -32.89 56.76
CA ALA A 416 -24.99 -32.25 55.48
C ALA A 416 -26.28 -31.88 54.71
N THR A 417 -26.34 -30.64 54.22
CA THR A 417 -27.39 -30.13 53.34
C THR A 417 -27.18 -30.50 51.87
N ALA A 418 -28.30 -30.54 51.15
CA ALA A 418 -28.51 -31.05 49.80
C ALA A 418 -27.65 -30.45 48.68
N ALA A 419 -27.47 -31.25 47.62
CA ALA A 419 -26.83 -30.87 46.36
C ALA A 419 -27.62 -29.80 45.59
N PRO A 420 -26.97 -28.84 44.92
CA PRO A 420 -27.65 -27.82 44.12
C PRO A 420 -28.08 -28.36 42.75
N THR A 421 -29.30 -28.00 42.37
CA THR A 421 -29.95 -28.22 41.07
C THR A 421 -29.25 -27.48 39.92
N ALA A 422 -29.27 -28.09 38.73
CA ALA A 422 -28.67 -27.57 37.49
C ALA A 422 -29.21 -26.18 37.09
N ALA A 423 -28.28 -25.29 36.69
CA ALA A 423 -28.57 -23.95 36.19
C ALA A 423 -29.20 -23.98 34.77
N PRO A 424 -30.06 -23.01 34.41
CA PRO A 424 -30.62 -22.91 33.05
C PRO A 424 -29.55 -22.48 32.03
N ALA A 425 -29.72 -22.92 30.77
CA ALA A 425 -28.82 -22.59 29.67
C ALA A 425 -28.70 -21.07 29.43
N PRO A 426 -27.51 -20.55 29.07
CA PRO A 426 -27.32 -19.12 28.84
C PRO A 426 -28.15 -18.61 27.67
N ALA A 427 -28.79 -17.45 27.84
CA ALA A 427 -29.50 -16.76 26.78
C ALA A 427 -28.50 -16.04 25.85
N TYR A 428 -28.52 -16.38 24.57
CA TYR A 428 -27.68 -15.77 23.55
C TYR A 428 -28.47 -14.71 22.77
N ALA A 429 -27.87 -13.55 22.48
CA ALA A 429 -28.50 -12.47 21.73
C ALA A 429 -28.26 -12.60 20.21
N THR A 430 -29.26 -12.32 19.37
CA THR A 430 -29.09 -12.34 17.90
C THR A 430 -28.40 -11.06 17.40
N VAL A 431 -27.50 -11.21 16.42
CA VAL A 431 -26.78 -10.07 15.82
C VAL A 431 -27.67 -9.27 14.85
N ALA A 432 -27.55 -7.94 14.85
CA ALA A 432 -28.18 -7.08 13.86
C ALA A 432 -27.48 -7.24 12.48
N PRO A 433 -28.22 -7.42 11.37
CA PRO A 433 -27.61 -7.51 10.05
C PRO A 433 -26.80 -6.25 9.70
N GLY A 434 -25.66 -6.42 9.04
CA GLY A 434 -24.89 -5.28 8.51
C GLY A 434 -23.78 -4.74 9.42
N ILE A 435 -23.48 -5.39 10.54
CA ILE A 435 -22.29 -5.09 11.36
C ILE A 435 -21.12 -6.00 10.97
N ASP A 436 -19.90 -5.58 11.28
CA ASP A 436 -18.67 -6.31 10.96
C ASP A 436 -18.26 -7.34 11.99
N ARG A 437 -19.00 -7.49 13.08
CA ARG A 437 -18.52 -8.25 14.23
C ARG A 437 -19.61 -8.94 15.02
N ILE A 438 -19.28 -10.07 15.62
CA ILE A 438 -20.13 -10.80 16.57
C ILE A 438 -19.35 -10.99 17.87
N GLN A 439 -19.98 -10.65 18.99
CA GLN A 439 -19.39 -10.69 20.32
C GLN A 439 -19.76 -11.98 21.06
N THR A 440 -19.06 -12.25 22.15
CA THR A 440 -19.39 -13.37 23.03
C THR A 440 -20.80 -13.28 23.57
N GLY A 441 -21.50 -14.42 23.57
CA GLY A 441 -22.89 -14.49 23.97
C GLY A 441 -23.85 -14.08 22.85
N GLN A 442 -23.34 -13.75 21.66
CA GLN A 442 -24.17 -13.53 20.48
C GLN A 442 -24.20 -14.76 19.57
N MET A 443 -25.17 -14.77 18.67
CA MET A 443 -25.33 -15.82 17.65
C MET A 443 -25.78 -15.28 16.29
N LEU A 444 -25.52 -16.06 15.23
CA LEU A 444 -26.18 -15.92 13.94
C LEU A 444 -27.22 -17.05 13.78
N LEU A 445 -28.46 -16.65 13.52
CA LEU A 445 -29.53 -17.54 13.09
C LEU A 445 -29.45 -17.82 11.57
N PRO A 446 -30.17 -18.84 11.07
CA PRO A 446 -30.29 -19.07 9.64
C PRO A 446 -30.67 -17.81 8.85
N GLY A 447 -29.88 -17.49 7.83
CA GLY A 447 -30.03 -16.31 6.98
C GLY A 447 -29.38 -15.02 7.52
N GLN A 448 -28.91 -15.00 8.77
CA GLN A 448 -28.22 -13.85 9.34
C GLN A 448 -26.74 -13.83 8.95
N TYR A 449 -26.17 -12.63 8.89
CA TYR A 449 -24.80 -12.41 8.46
C TYR A 449 -24.15 -11.20 9.14
N ILE A 450 -22.81 -11.22 9.20
CA ILE A 450 -21.96 -10.05 9.42
C ILE A 450 -21.22 -9.69 8.13
N ILE A 451 -20.86 -8.43 7.95
CA ILE A 451 -20.23 -7.87 6.75
C ILE A 451 -19.23 -6.78 7.12
N ASN A 452 -18.09 -6.71 6.44
CA ASN A 452 -17.07 -5.69 6.71
C ASN A 452 -17.63 -4.25 6.55
N LEU A 453 -17.16 -3.33 7.40
CA LEU A 453 -17.63 -1.94 7.39
C LEU A 453 -17.12 -1.18 6.13
N PRO A 454 -17.89 -0.18 5.62
CA PRO A 454 -17.56 0.58 4.39
C PRO A 454 -16.21 1.29 4.41
N ASN A 455 -15.65 1.54 5.60
CA ASN A 455 -14.42 2.33 5.77
C ASN A 455 -13.15 1.49 5.58
N HIS A 456 -13.27 0.18 5.38
CA HIS A 456 -12.13 -0.75 5.28
C HIS A 456 -11.88 -1.27 3.85
N GLY A 457 -12.51 -0.69 2.82
CA GLY A 457 -12.27 -1.05 1.42
C GLY A 457 -13.55 -1.01 0.57
N THR A 458 -13.39 -1.15 -0.76
CA THR A 458 -14.50 -1.20 -1.73
C THR A 458 -15.12 -2.59 -1.89
N GLN A 459 -14.52 -3.62 -1.30
CA GLN A 459 -15.00 -5.01 -1.38
C GLN A 459 -15.89 -5.37 -0.19
N HIS A 460 -16.99 -6.07 -0.47
CA HIS A 460 -17.93 -6.54 0.55
C HIS A 460 -17.71 -8.04 0.81
N TYR A 461 -17.17 -8.36 1.98
CA TYR A 461 -17.00 -9.71 2.50
C TYR A 461 -18.04 -9.98 3.59
N LYS A 462 -18.71 -11.12 3.53
CA LYS A 462 -19.80 -11.49 4.45
C LYS A 462 -19.60 -12.89 5.00
N LEU A 463 -19.86 -13.08 6.30
CA LEU A 463 -20.02 -14.40 6.92
C LEU A 463 -21.51 -14.63 7.15
N VAL A 464 -22.07 -15.71 6.60
CA VAL A 464 -23.50 -16.04 6.68
C VAL A 464 -23.73 -17.44 7.22
N MET A 465 -24.64 -17.57 8.19
CA MET A 465 -25.17 -18.85 8.64
C MET A 465 -26.32 -19.26 7.71
N GLN A 466 -26.11 -20.23 6.83
CA GLN A 466 -27.09 -20.62 5.82
C GLN A 466 -28.18 -21.55 6.41
N PRO A 467 -29.40 -21.56 5.81
CA PRO A 467 -30.49 -22.45 6.25
C PRO A 467 -30.20 -23.95 6.15
N ASP A 468 -29.22 -24.35 5.35
CA ASP A 468 -28.79 -25.74 5.19
C ASP A 468 -27.78 -26.18 6.26
N CYS A 469 -27.57 -25.38 7.31
CA CYS A 469 -26.58 -25.61 8.36
C CYS A 469 -25.11 -25.39 7.97
N ASN A 470 -24.81 -24.78 6.82
CA ASN A 470 -23.45 -24.38 6.50
C ASN A 470 -23.16 -22.93 6.93
N LEU A 471 -22.03 -22.70 7.61
CA LEU A 471 -21.54 -21.35 7.87
C LEU A 471 -20.51 -21.02 6.79
N VAL A 472 -20.75 -19.96 6.02
CA VAL A 472 -19.98 -19.67 4.80
C VAL A 472 -19.50 -18.23 4.78
N GLU A 473 -18.22 -18.05 4.48
CA GLU A 473 -17.61 -16.77 4.18
C GLU A 473 -17.64 -16.53 2.66
N PHE A 474 -18.22 -15.42 2.25
CA PHE A 474 -18.29 -14.98 0.86
C PHE A 474 -17.56 -13.66 0.66
N GLY A 475 -17.00 -13.46 -0.52
CA GLY A 475 -16.71 -12.13 -1.06
C GLY A 475 -16.89 -12.08 -2.56
N LYS A 476 -16.39 -11.02 -3.19
CA LYS A 476 -16.56 -10.78 -4.64
C LYS A 476 -15.31 -11.16 -5.41
N LEU A 477 -15.45 -12.03 -6.40
CA LEU A 477 -14.41 -12.32 -7.38
C LEU A 477 -14.94 -12.05 -8.80
N GLY A 478 -14.35 -11.08 -9.50
CA GLY A 478 -14.82 -10.66 -10.82
C GLY A 478 -16.29 -10.22 -10.83
N GLY A 479 -16.77 -9.62 -9.73
CA GLY A 479 -18.17 -9.18 -9.55
C GLY A 479 -19.16 -10.26 -9.10
N ARG A 480 -18.75 -11.54 -9.03
CA ARG A 480 -19.59 -12.66 -8.57
C ARG A 480 -19.32 -13.01 -7.11
N ASP A 481 -20.34 -13.50 -6.40
CA ASP A 481 -20.16 -14.06 -5.04
C ASP A 481 -19.35 -15.35 -5.14
N TYR A 482 -18.29 -15.45 -4.34
CA TYR A 482 -17.43 -16.62 -4.24
C TYR A 482 -17.27 -17.01 -2.77
N ALA A 483 -17.41 -18.30 -2.47
CA ALA A 483 -17.22 -18.83 -1.12
C ALA A 483 -15.72 -19.06 -0.87
N PHE A 484 -15.13 -18.28 0.04
CA PHE A 484 -13.70 -18.37 0.36
C PHE A 484 -13.41 -19.39 1.45
N TRP A 485 -14.35 -19.56 2.39
CA TRP A 485 -14.24 -20.52 3.48
C TRP A 485 -15.64 -21.05 3.86
N SER A 486 -15.71 -22.29 4.35
CA SER A 486 -16.93 -22.80 5.00
C SER A 486 -16.64 -23.88 6.04
N THR A 487 -17.59 -24.08 6.95
CA THR A 487 -17.56 -25.18 7.93
C THR A 487 -17.79 -26.56 7.31
N ASN A 488 -18.24 -26.64 6.05
CA ASN A 488 -18.62 -27.87 5.35
C ASN A 488 -19.67 -28.70 6.12
N THR A 489 -20.65 -28.02 6.72
CA THR A 489 -21.70 -28.63 7.55
C THR A 489 -23.09 -28.65 6.91
N ALA A 490 -23.14 -28.44 5.58
CA ALA A 490 -24.39 -28.50 4.82
C ALA A 490 -25.13 -29.83 5.07
N ASN A 491 -26.43 -29.74 5.32
CA ASN A 491 -27.36 -30.84 5.58
C ASN A 491 -27.00 -31.72 6.80
N ARG A 492 -26.17 -31.24 7.73
CA ARG A 492 -25.87 -31.97 9.00
C ARG A 492 -26.90 -31.75 10.10
N GLY A 493 -27.99 -31.02 9.82
CA GLY A 493 -29.09 -30.78 10.74
C GLY A 493 -30.12 -29.80 10.17
N THR A 494 -30.96 -29.26 11.06
CA THR A 494 -31.92 -28.18 10.77
C THR A 494 -31.88 -27.14 11.90
N ASP A 495 -32.37 -25.93 11.62
CA ASP A 495 -32.39 -24.79 12.55
C ASP A 495 -31.03 -24.50 13.21
N CYS A 496 -29.97 -24.59 12.41
CA CYS A 496 -28.62 -24.39 12.91
C CYS A 496 -28.32 -22.93 13.21
N ARG A 497 -27.61 -22.71 14.31
CA ARG A 497 -27.11 -21.41 14.74
C ARG A 497 -25.60 -21.46 14.88
N PHE A 498 -24.95 -20.36 14.53
CA PHE A 498 -23.55 -20.14 14.87
C PHE A 498 -23.48 -19.40 16.20
N VAL A 499 -22.80 -19.97 17.19
CA VAL A 499 -22.68 -19.42 18.55
C VAL A 499 -21.22 -19.14 18.87
N ILE A 500 -21.01 -18.05 19.60
CA ILE A 500 -19.72 -17.70 20.18
C ILE A 500 -19.86 -17.65 21.70
N THR A 501 -19.06 -18.46 22.39
CA THR A 501 -18.94 -18.49 23.86
C THR A 501 -17.54 -18.07 24.26
N ASN A 502 -17.34 -17.82 25.57
CA ASN A 502 -16.05 -17.57 26.24
C ASN A 502 -15.02 -18.72 26.14
N SER A 503 -15.07 -19.55 25.11
CA SER A 503 -14.04 -20.58 24.88
C SER A 503 -14.18 -21.26 23.53
N ASN A 504 -15.26 -21.04 22.79
CA ASN A 504 -15.62 -21.86 21.63
C ASN A 504 -16.41 -21.05 20.60
N MET A 505 -16.22 -21.40 19.34
CA MET A 505 -17.14 -21.07 18.26
C MET A 505 -17.75 -22.36 17.72
N ALA A 506 -19.06 -22.44 17.65
CA ALA A 506 -19.72 -23.67 17.22
C ALA A 506 -20.89 -23.42 16.28
N VAL A 507 -21.10 -24.35 15.36
CA VAL A 507 -22.37 -24.50 14.66
C VAL A 507 -23.16 -25.59 15.39
N VAL A 508 -24.32 -25.22 15.91
CA VAL A 508 -25.17 -26.08 16.73
C VAL A 508 -26.55 -26.19 16.08
N THR A 509 -27.05 -27.41 15.93
CA THR A 509 -28.38 -27.69 15.37
C THR A 509 -29.51 -27.25 16.32
N GLY A 510 -30.75 -27.18 15.83
CA GLY A 510 -31.93 -26.95 16.66
C GLY A 510 -32.09 -28.00 17.77
N ALA A 511 -31.63 -29.24 17.54
CA ALA A 511 -31.65 -30.33 18.51
C ALA A 511 -30.52 -30.27 19.56
N GLY A 512 -29.63 -29.27 19.49
CA GLY A 512 -28.53 -29.09 20.44
C GLY A 512 -27.25 -29.86 20.11
N GLN A 513 -27.19 -30.56 18.96
CA GLN A 513 -25.96 -31.23 18.50
C GLN A 513 -25.00 -30.23 17.84
N THR A 514 -23.75 -30.22 18.28
CA THR A 514 -22.65 -29.49 17.64
C THR A 514 -22.19 -30.23 16.38
N VAL A 515 -22.23 -29.56 15.22
CA VAL A 515 -21.83 -30.14 13.92
C VAL A 515 -20.49 -29.63 13.40
N TRP A 516 -20.02 -28.53 13.98
CA TRP A 516 -18.68 -27.99 13.83
C TRP A 516 -18.34 -27.18 15.08
N SER A 517 -17.09 -27.25 15.52
CA SER A 517 -16.57 -26.42 16.61
C SER A 517 -15.13 -26.08 16.38
N TRP A 518 -14.76 -24.86 16.74
CA TRP A 518 -13.39 -24.47 17.00
C TRP A 518 -13.25 -24.19 18.50
N ASN A 519 -12.48 -25.03 19.19
CA ASN A 519 -12.18 -24.84 20.60
C ASN A 519 -10.93 -23.97 20.72
N GLY A 520 -11.06 -22.83 21.41
CA GLY A 520 -9.93 -21.98 21.73
C GLY A 520 -9.04 -22.60 22.82
N PRO A 521 -7.87 -22.01 23.09
CA PRO A 521 -7.01 -22.41 24.20
C PRO A 521 -7.77 -22.31 25.55
N ALA A 522 -7.51 -23.26 26.46
CA ALA A 522 -8.06 -23.27 27.82
C ALA A 522 -7.55 -22.06 28.62
N ASN A 523 -8.33 -21.57 29.61
CA ASN A 523 -8.03 -20.40 30.44
C ASN A 523 -7.92 -19.04 29.73
N ALA A 524 -8.12 -19.00 28.43
CA ALA A 524 -8.20 -17.75 27.75
C ALA A 524 -9.48 -17.02 28.22
N GLN A 525 -9.36 -15.84 28.83
CA GLN A 525 -10.49 -14.93 29.04
C GLN A 525 -11.02 -14.45 27.67
N LEU A 526 -11.58 -15.35 26.87
CA LEU A 526 -11.79 -15.17 25.44
C LEU A 526 -13.02 -15.88 24.96
N PRO A 527 -13.76 -15.37 23.98
CA PRO A 527 -13.39 -14.31 23.06
C PRO A 527 -14.00 -12.98 23.46
N ALA A 528 -13.55 -11.91 22.83
CA ALA A 528 -14.27 -10.65 22.88
C ALA A 528 -15.08 -10.41 21.62
N VAL A 529 -14.56 -10.81 20.45
CA VAL A 529 -15.20 -10.47 19.18
C VAL A 529 -14.62 -11.24 17.99
N LEU A 530 -15.48 -11.81 17.15
CA LEU A 530 -15.13 -12.28 15.79
C LEU A 530 -15.46 -11.16 14.81
N VAL A 531 -14.49 -10.78 13.97
CA VAL A 531 -14.59 -9.62 13.08
C VAL A 531 -14.37 -10.04 11.63
N MET A 532 -15.31 -9.66 10.76
CA MET A 532 -15.17 -9.71 9.30
C MET A 532 -14.41 -8.46 8.85
N GLN A 533 -13.15 -8.62 8.51
CA GLN A 533 -12.24 -7.52 8.20
C GLN A 533 -12.37 -7.06 6.74
N GLY A 534 -11.91 -5.85 6.44
CA GLY A 534 -12.00 -5.31 5.08
C GLY A 534 -10.98 -5.88 4.10
N ASP A 535 -9.94 -6.56 4.60
CA ASP A 535 -8.99 -7.32 3.78
C ASP A 535 -9.52 -8.70 3.36
N GLY A 536 -10.72 -9.07 3.83
CA GLY A 536 -11.36 -10.35 3.53
C GLY A 536 -11.09 -11.44 4.55
N ASN A 537 -10.29 -11.20 5.59
CA ASN A 537 -10.04 -12.20 6.63
C ASN A 537 -11.13 -12.17 7.70
N LEU A 538 -11.58 -13.34 8.15
CA LEU A 538 -12.44 -13.46 9.33
C LEU A 538 -11.58 -13.85 10.53
N VAL A 539 -11.50 -12.96 11.53
CA VAL A 539 -10.54 -13.10 12.64
C VAL A 539 -11.21 -13.03 13.99
N MET A 540 -10.88 -13.98 14.86
CA MET A 540 -11.28 -13.97 16.26
C MET A 540 -10.26 -13.19 17.08
N TYR A 541 -10.75 -12.22 17.84
CA TYR A 541 -9.96 -11.40 18.74
C TYR A 541 -10.29 -11.64 20.21
N THR A 542 -9.24 -11.50 21.01
CA THR A 542 -9.29 -11.40 22.45
C THR A 542 -9.78 -10.04 22.92
N HIS A 543 -10.11 -9.90 24.22
CA HIS A 543 -10.54 -8.61 24.79
C HIS A 543 -9.44 -7.55 24.74
N ASP A 544 -8.18 -7.97 24.79
CA ASP A 544 -7.01 -7.13 24.59
C ASP A 544 -6.57 -6.99 23.11
N GLY A 545 -7.38 -7.48 22.16
CA GLY A 545 -7.18 -7.25 20.73
C GLY A 545 -6.14 -8.14 20.04
N ARG A 546 -5.75 -9.27 20.64
CA ARG A 546 -4.88 -10.29 20.02
C ARG A 546 -5.70 -11.22 19.13
N PRO A 547 -5.23 -11.56 17.91
CA PRO A 547 -5.89 -12.56 17.08
C PRO A 547 -5.56 -13.97 17.60
N VAL A 548 -6.59 -14.81 17.76
CA VAL A 548 -6.45 -16.20 18.25
C VAL A 548 -6.91 -17.25 17.25
N TRP A 549 -7.66 -16.85 16.23
CA TRP A 549 -8.06 -17.70 15.11
C TRP A 549 -8.35 -16.85 13.88
N ALA A 550 -8.13 -17.40 12.69
CA ALA A 550 -8.52 -16.77 11.43
C ALA A 550 -8.88 -17.82 10.37
N THR A 551 -9.69 -17.42 9.38
CA THR A 551 -9.99 -18.25 8.19
C THR A 551 -8.85 -18.30 7.18
N GLU A 552 -7.85 -17.42 7.33
CA GLU A 552 -6.74 -17.24 6.40
C GLU A 552 -7.20 -16.84 4.98
N THR A 553 -8.24 -16.01 4.92
CA THR A 553 -8.87 -15.52 3.69
C THR A 553 -8.51 -14.08 3.32
N TRP A 554 -7.42 -13.55 3.87
CA TRP A 554 -6.91 -12.22 3.51
C TRP A 554 -6.57 -12.15 2.00
N HIS A 555 -7.00 -11.09 1.32
CA HIS A 555 -6.70 -10.73 -0.08
C HIS A 555 -7.21 -11.67 -1.20
N TYR A 556 -8.16 -12.58 -0.95
CA TYR A 556 -8.67 -13.45 -2.03
C TYR A 556 -9.58 -12.73 -3.06
N GLY A 557 -10.09 -11.53 -2.74
CA GLY A 557 -10.86 -10.70 -3.66
C GLY A 557 -10.02 -9.76 -4.55
N ASP A 558 -8.73 -9.56 -4.24
CA ASP A 558 -7.83 -8.74 -5.03
C ASP A 558 -7.18 -9.63 -6.10
N GLY A 559 -7.76 -9.59 -7.31
CA GLY A 559 -7.54 -10.54 -8.42
C GLY A 559 -6.14 -11.09 -8.73
N PRO A 560 -4.99 -10.45 -8.42
CA PRO A 560 -3.68 -11.03 -8.69
C PRO A 560 -3.26 -12.21 -7.78
N TRP A 561 -3.78 -12.32 -6.55
CA TRP A 561 -3.26 -13.28 -5.55
C TRP A 561 -3.75 -14.72 -5.72
N MET A 562 -4.87 -14.92 -6.42
CA MET A 562 -5.49 -16.24 -6.57
C MET A 562 -4.77 -17.15 -7.60
N LEU A 563 -3.93 -16.59 -8.49
CA LEU A 563 -3.13 -17.37 -9.44
C LEU A 563 -2.10 -18.27 -8.74
N LEU A 564 -1.66 -17.92 -7.53
CA LEU A 564 -0.63 -18.66 -6.81
C LEU A 564 -1.17 -19.85 -5.99
N LYS A 565 -2.39 -19.77 -5.43
CA LYS A 565 -2.99 -20.90 -4.69
C LYS A 565 -3.76 -21.89 -5.56
N LEU A 566 -4.38 -21.46 -6.67
CA LEU A 566 -5.02 -22.39 -7.61
C LEU A 566 -4.02 -23.29 -8.35
N GLN A 567 -2.75 -22.88 -8.48
CA GLN A 567 -1.69 -23.76 -8.98
C GLN A 567 -1.27 -24.84 -7.96
N ASN A 568 -1.38 -24.55 -6.65
CA ASN A 568 -0.96 -25.48 -5.59
C ASN A 568 -2.06 -26.47 -5.15
N SER A 569 -3.34 -26.21 -5.43
CA SER A 569 -4.43 -27.14 -5.08
C SER A 569 -4.74 -28.18 -6.16
N VAL A 570 -4.22 -28.02 -7.39
CA VAL A 570 -4.34 -29.03 -8.47
C VAL A 570 -3.28 -30.15 -8.33
N THR A 571 -2.25 -29.97 -7.49
CA THR A 571 -1.16 -30.94 -7.34
C THR A 571 -1.39 -32.02 -6.27
N GLU A 572 -2.45 -31.97 -5.45
CA GLU A 572 -2.67 -32.96 -4.38
C GLU A 572 -3.79 -34.00 -4.65
N SER A 573 -4.48 -33.95 -5.80
CA SER A 573 -5.49 -34.97 -6.15
C SER A 573 -5.25 -35.71 -7.47
N SER A 574 -4.09 -35.51 -8.10
CA SER A 574 -3.60 -36.42 -9.14
C SER A 574 -2.07 -36.36 -9.23
N LEU A 575 -1.41 -37.12 -8.37
CA LEU A 575 -0.14 -37.83 -8.62
C LEU A 575 0.10 -38.85 -7.51
#